data_AF-A0A1M6EX68-F1
#
_entry.id   AF-A0A1M6EX68-F1
#
_cell.length_a   1.000
_cell.length_b   1.000
_cell.length_c   1.000
_cell.angle_alpha   90.00
_cell.angle_beta   90.00
_cell.angle_gamma   90.00
#
_symmetry.space_group_name_H-M   'P 1'
#
loop_
_entity.id
_entity.type
_entity.pdbx_description
1 polymer ?
#
loop_
_entity_poly.entity_id
_entity_poly.type
_entity_poly.pdbx_seq_one_letter_code
_entity_poly.pdbx_strand_id
1 'polypeptide(L)'
;MKHEIDSEKHYHNLTKTIEGTAWILCDAIHTMAEKGIVPNDQTDNDLTSRLAQRLAEIFEVISECEEPEIIDFAADKMLETAGNQQEQLLQYLARYMGDNPLYKRIYENYHDKG
;
A
#
# COMPACT_ATOMS: atom_id res chain seq x y z
N MET A 1 -31.11 -12.29 -19.34
CA MET A 1 -31.03 -11.14 -18.44
C MET A 1 -29.58 -10.70 -18.39
N LYS A 2 -29.25 -9.49 -18.85
CA LYS A 2 -27.97 -8.87 -18.49
C LYS A 2 -28.11 -8.46 -17.02
N HIS A 3 -27.28 -9.01 -16.15
CA HIS A 3 -27.14 -8.45 -14.80
C HIS A 3 -26.52 -7.08 -14.97
N GLU A 4 -27.31 -6.02 -14.78
CA GLU A 4 -26.75 -4.69 -14.57
C GLU A 4 -25.95 -4.76 -13.27
N ILE A 5 -24.63 -4.66 -13.39
CA ILE A 5 -23.75 -4.45 -12.24
C ILE A 5 -24.08 -3.04 -11.75
N ASP A 6 -24.64 -2.96 -10.55
CA ASP A 6 -24.79 -1.71 -9.83
C ASP A 6 -23.39 -1.15 -9.56
N SER A 7 -22.98 -0.19 -10.38
CA SER A 7 -21.64 0.39 -10.40
C SER A 7 -21.29 1.06 -9.07
N GLU A 8 -22.27 1.68 -8.40
CA GLU A 8 -22.06 2.31 -7.10
C GLU A 8 -21.80 1.26 -6.02
N LYS A 9 -22.61 0.19 -6.00
CA LYS A 9 -22.39 -0.92 -5.06
C LYS A 9 -21.07 -1.64 -5.33
N HIS A 10 -20.68 -1.79 -6.58
CA HIS A 10 -19.40 -2.41 -6.95
C HIS A 10 -18.21 -1.58 -6.45
N TYR A 11 -18.20 -0.28 -6.76
CA TYR A 11 -17.18 0.66 -6.31
C TYR A 11 -17.10 0.75 -4.78
N HIS A 12 -18.24 0.80 -4.09
CA HIS A 12 -18.29 0.81 -2.63
C HIS A 12 -17.68 -0.46 -2.00
N ASN A 13 -17.92 -1.62 -2.61
CA ASN A 13 -17.33 -2.86 -2.11
C ASN A 13 -15.82 -2.91 -2.38
N LEU A 14 -15.39 -2.45 -3.56
CA LEU A 14 -13.98 -2.39 -3.92
C LEU A 14 -13.21 -1.47 -2.98
N THR A 15 -13.69 -0.24 -2.77
CA THR A 15 -13.07 0.73 -1.85
C THR A 15 -13.00 0.20 -0.42
N LYS A 16 -14.03 -0.49 0.09
CA LYS A 16 -13.96 -1.15 1.41
C LYS A 16 -12.91 -2.25 1.48
N THR A 17 -12.75 -3.06 0.43
CA THR A 17 -11.70 -4.08 0.39
C THR A 17 -10.32 -3.42 0.38
N ILE A 18 -10.15 -2.36 -0.41
CA ILE A 18 -8.90 -1.61 -0.49
C ILE A 18 -8.59 -0.91 0.84
N GLU A 19 -9.60 -0.38 1.54
CA GLU A 19 -9.43 0.23 2.86
C GLU A 19 -8.79 -0.76 3.83
N GLY A 20 -9.35 -1.97 3.93
CA GLY A 20 -8.82 -3.02 4.79
C GLY A 20 -7.43 -3.48 4.37
N THR A 21 -7.18 -3.63 3.07
CA THR A 21 -5.86 -4.01 2.56
C THR A 21 -4.80 -2.95 2.83
N ALA A 22 -5.11 -1.68 2.57
CA ALA A 22 -4.20 -0.55 2.80
C ALA A 22 -3.81 -0.43 4.28
N TRP A 23 -4.79 -0.58 5.18
CA TRP A 23 -4.55 -0.60 6.63
C TRP A 23 -3.59 -1.72 7.03
N ILE A 24 -3.89 -2.97 6.66
CA ILE A 24 -3.06 -4.14 7.00
C ILE A 24 -1.65 -4.01 6.41
N LEU A 25 -1.55 -3.53 5.17
CA LEU A 25 -0.28 -3.36 4.49
C LEU A 25 0.58 -2.28 5.15
N CYS A 26 -0.03 -1.16 5.56
CA CYS A 26 0.66 -0.10 6.29
C CYS A 26 1.22 -0.61 7.63
N ASP A 27 0.42 -1.34 8.41
CA ASP A 27 0.84 -1.92 9.69
C ASP A 27 2.00 -2.94 9.51
N ALA A 28 1.92 -3.76 8.46
CA ALA A 28 2.98 -4.70 8.12
C ALA A 28 4.28 -3.98 7.73
N ILE A 29 4.20 -2.91 6.92
CA ILE A 29 5.35 -2.09 6.52
C ILE A 29 5.97 -1.39 7.72
N HIS A 30 5.17 -0.86 8.64
CA HIS A 30 5.67 -0.29 9.89
C HIS A 30 6.43 -1.33 10.71
N THR A 31 5.85 -2.53 10.88
CA THR A 31 6.51 -3.63 11.57
C THR A 31 7.85 -3.98 10.90
N MET A 32 7.89 -4.00 9.57
CA MET A 32 9.12 -4.24 8.81
C MET A 32 10.15 -3.13 9.05
N ALA A 33 9.75 -1.87 9.00
CA ALA A 33 10.60 -0.72 9.25
C ALA A 33 11.19 -0.74 10.68
N GLU A 34 10.35 -0.96 11.70
CA GLU A 34 10.77 -1.01 13.10
C GLU A 34 11.73 -2.17 13.40
N LYS A 35 11.56 -3.31 12.72
CA LYS A 35 12.40 -4.50 12.91
C LYS A 35 13.59 -4.56 11.97
N GLY A 36 13.76 -3.58 11.08
CA GLY A 36 14.82 -3.58 10.07
C GLY A 36 14.71 -4.76 9.08
N ILE A 37 13.49 -5.25 8.85
CA ILE A 37 13.20 -6.29 7.87
C ILE A 37 13.18 -5.64 6.49
N VAL A 38 13.85 -6.28 5.54
CA VAL A 38 13.97 -5.78 4.17
C VAL A 38 13.36 -6.78 3.19
N PRO A 39 12.68 -6.34 2.13
CA PRO A 39 12.27 -7.22 1.05
C PRO A 39 13.52 -7.75 0.33
N ASN A 40 13.58 -9.06 0.09
CA ASN A 40 14.66 -9.68 -0.66
C ASN A 40 14.17 -10.96 -1.36
N ASP A 41 14.30 -10.99 -2.69
CA ASP A 41 13.92 -12.10 -3.56
C ASP A 41 15.05 -13.14 -3.74
N GLN A 42 16.28 -12.81 -3.35
CA GLN A 42 17.48 -13.64 -3.55
C GLN A 42 17.89 -14.47 -2.33
N THR A 43 17.22 -14.32 -1.18
CA THR A 43 17.54 -15.08 0.04
C THR A 43 16.64 -16.30 0.19
N ASP A 44 17.03 -17.41 -0.43
CA ASP A 44 16.31 -18.70 -0.31
C ASP A 44 16.14 -19.19 1.14
N ASN A 45 16.95 -18.68 2.08
CA ASN A 45 16.97 -19.13 3.48
C ASN A 45 16.34 -18.17 4.50
N ASP A 46 16.02 -16.92 4.16
CA ASP A 46 15.38 -15.99 5.11
C ASP A 46 13.88 -15.86 4.82
N LEU A 47 13.09 -16.62 5.58
CA LEU A 47 11.63 -16.63 5.48
C LEU A 47 11.01 -15.25 5.76
N THR A 48 11.62 -14.44 6.62
CA THR A 48 11.10 -13.13 6.98
C THR A 48 11.27 -12.13 5.84
N SER A 49 12.45 -12.10 5.21
CA SER A 49 12.68 -11.26 4.02
C SER A 49 11.83 -11.70 2.82
N ARG A 50 11.57 -13.00 2.66
CA ARG A 50 10.64 -13.52 1.64
C ARG A 50 9.19 -13.09 1.91
N LEU A 51 8.75 -13.09 3.16
CA LEU A 51 7.42 -12.57 3.52
C LEU A 51 7.32 -11.07 3.24
N ALA A 52 8.36 -10.30 3.59
CA ALA A 52 8.47 -8.89 3.25
C ALA A 52 8.40 -8.65 1.73
N GLN A 53 9.01 -9.51 0.91
CA GLN A 53 8.87 -9.45 -0.54
C GLN A 53 7.43 -9.66 -1.00
N ARG A 54 6.68 -10.58 -0.39
CA ARG A 54 5.24 -10.75 -0.72
C ARG A 54 4.40 -9.54 -0.35
N LEU A 55 4.74 -8.87 0.75
CA LEU A 55 4.07 -7.62 1.13
C LEU A 55 4.39 -6.49 0.14
N ALA A 56 5.63 -6.40 -0.32
CA ALA A 56 5.98 -5.50 -1.43
C ALA A 56 5.15 -5.85 -2.68
N GLU A 57 5.09 -7.10 -3.10
CA GLU A 57 4.27 -7.49 -4.26
C GLU A 57 2.78 -7.10 -4.13
N ILE A 58 2.20 -7.13 -2.93
CA ILE A 58 0.82 -6.66 -2.70
C ILE A 58 0.73 -5.14 -2.92
N PHE A 59 1.72 -4.37 -2.47
CA PHE A 59 1.80 -2.93 -2.72
C PHE A 59 1.81 -2.62 -4.23
N GLU A 60 2.60 -3.40 -4.97
CA GLU A 60 2.70 -3.33 -6.44
C GLU A 60 1.36 -3.65 -7.11
N VAL A 61 0.66 -4.70 -6.67
CA VAL A 61 -0.66 -5.06 -7.21
C VAL A 61 -1.69 -3.94 -7.00
N ILE A 62 -1.67 -3.26 -5.85
CA ILE A 62 -2.57 -2.11 -5.62
C ILE A 62 -2.25 -0.98 -6.61
N SER A 63 -0.96 -0.74 -6.87
CA SER A 63 -0.53 0.31 -7.80
C SER A 63 -0.88 0.06 -9.27
N GLU A 64 -1.21 -1.19 -9.62
CA GLU A 64 -1.67 -1.60 -10.96
C GLU A 64 -3.19 -1.51 -11.13
N CYS A 65 -3.93 -1.04 -10.12
CA CYS A 65 -5.37 -0.87 -10.25
C CYS A 65 -5.70 0.13 -11.38
N GLU A 66 -6.55 -0.28 -12.32
CA GLU A 66 -6.92 0.54 -13.49
C GLU A 66 -7.65 1.83 -13.10
N GLU A 67 -8.28 1.83 -11.93
CA GLU A 67 -9.07 2.94 -11.38
C GLU A 67 -8.15 3.84 -10.51
N PRO A 68 -7.75 5.04 -10.96
CA PRO A 68 -6.81 5.89 -10.21
C PRO A 68 -7.35 6.29 -8.84
N GLU A 69 -8.67 6.40 -8.72
CA GLU A 69 -9.39 6.72 -7.47
C GLU A 69 -9.12 5.69 -6.37
N ILE A 70 -8.86 4.43 -6.74
CA ILE A 70 -8.48 3.37 -5.80
C ILE A 70 -7.05 3.57 -5.27
N ILE A 71 -6.13 4.01 -6.12
CA ILE A 71 -4.76 4.33 -5.73
C ILE A 71 -4.76 5.53 -4.78
N ASP A 72 -5.56 6.55 -5.10
CA ASP A 72 -5.74 7.75 -4.27
C ASP A 72 -6.31 7.40 -2.90
N PHE A 73 -7.35 6.57 -2.90
CA PHE A 73 -7.99 6.10 -1.69
C PHE A 73 -7.04 5.24 -0.84
N ALA A 74 -6.28 4.33 -1.45
CA ALA A 74 -5.27 3.53 -0.76
C ALA A 74 -4.19 4.42 -0.14
N ALA A 75 -3.68 5.39 -0.89
CA ALA A 75 -2.66 6.32 -0.42
C ALA A 75 -3.13 7.12 0.80
N ASP A 76 -4.34 7.68 0.72
CA ASP A 76 -4.96 8.39 1.83
C ASP A 76 -5.14 7.50 3.07
N LYS A 77 -5.58 6.25 2.87
CA LYS A 77 -5.78 5.30 3.97
C LYS A 77 -4.48 4.83 4.62
N MET A 78 -3.41 4.68 3.84
CA MET A 78 -2.09 4.38 4.39
C MET A 78 -1.58 5.55 5.24
N LEU A 79 -1.73 6.80 4.79
CA LEU A 79 -1.35 7.98 5.58
C LEU A 79 -2.19 8.15 6.85
N GLU A 80 -3.52 7.97 6.75
CA GLU A 80 -4.43 7.98 7.90
C GLU A 80 -4.01 6.94 8.94
N THR A 81 -3.75 5.72 8.47
CA THR A 81 -3.28 4.61 9.31
C THR A 81 -1.94 4.92 9.96
N ALA A 82 -1.01 5.50 9.19
CA ALA A 82 0.33 5.77 9.69
C ALA A 82 0.36 6.81 10.81
N GLY A 83 -0.61 7.73 10.86
CA GLY A 83 -0.71 8.74 11.90
C GLY A 83 0.60 9.50 12.11
N ASN A 84 1.19 9.41 13.30
CA ASN A 84 2.45 10.10 13.62
C ASN A 84 3.70 9.43 13.02
N GLN A 85 3.58 8.24 12.41
CA GLN A 85 4.68 7.48 11.81
C GLN A 85 4.78 7.68 10.29
N GLN A 86 4.05 8.64 9.72
CA GLN A 86 4.06 8.92 8.28
C GLN A 86 5.46 9.12 7.69
N GLU A 87 6.37 9.81 8.39
CA GLU A 87 7.76 9.98 7.93
C GLU A 87 8.52 8.65 7.85
N GLN A 88 8.33 7.76 8.83
CA GLN A 88 8.96 6.44 8.85
C GLN A 88 8.43 5.57 7.70
N LEU A 89 7.11 5.60 7.46
CA LEU A 89 6.49 4.96 6.31
C LEU A 89 7.14 5.45 5.01
N LEU A 90 7.20 6.78 4.81
CA LEU A 90 7.75 7.38 3.60
C LEU A 90 9.21 7.01 3.38
N GLN A 91 10.03 7.01 4.43
CA GLN A 91 11.44 6.61 4.34
C GLN A 91 11.60 5.15 3.93
N TYR A 92 10.75 4.27 4.47
CA TYR A 92 10.76 2.86 4.12
C TYR A 92 10.33 2.64 2.67
N LEU A 93 9.20 3.22 2.27
CA LEU A 93 8.67 3.13 0.92
C LEU A 93 9.64 3.71 -0.11
N ALA A 94 10.22 4.89 0.15
CA ALA A 94 11.20 5.51 -0.74
C ALA A 94 12.40 4.58 -1.02
N ARG A 95 12.82 3.81 -0.01
CA ARG A 95 13.99 2.94 -0.10
C ARG A 95 13.73 1.64 -0.88
N TYR A 96 12.55 1.07 -0.73
CA TYR A 96 12.25 -0.29 -1.25
C TYR A 96 11.18 -0.32 -2.34
N MET A 97 10.38 0.74 -2.48
CA MET A 97 9.22 0.85 -3.36
C MET A 97 9.17 2.24 -4.04
N GLY A 98 10.29 2.96 -4.10
CA GLY A 98 10.33 4.38 -4.47
C GLY A 98 9.91 4.70 -5.93
N ASP A 99 9.99 3.72 -6.82
CA ASP A 99 9.56 3.88 -8.22
C ASP A 99 8.06 3.62 -8.43
N ASN A 100 7.38 3.10 -7.40
CA ASN A 100 6.01 2.63 -7.46
C ASN A 100 4.99 3.81 -7.54
N PRO A 101 3.95 3.72 -8.40
CA PRO A 101 2.89 4.73 -8.50
C PRO A 101 2.16 5.05 -7.19
N LEU A 102 1.86 4.03 -6.38
CA LEU A 102 1.21 4.19 -5.09
C LEU A 102 2.11 4.96 -4.11
N TYR A 103 3.42 4.68 -4.10
CA TYR A 103 4.37 5.46 -3.29
C TYR A 103 4.37 6.94 -3.72
N LYS A 104 4.42 7.23 -5.02
CA LYS A 104 4.38 8.61 -5.52
C LYS A 104 3.12 9.32 -5.04
N ARG A 105 1.97 8.65 -5.08
CA ARG A 105 0.71 9.22 -4.59
C ARG A 105 0.71 9.43 -3.07
N ILE A 106 1.25 8.51 -2.29
CA ILE A 106 1.43 8.69 -0.83
C ILE A 106 2.32 9.89 -0.54
N TYR A 107 3.42 10.04 -1.27
CA TYR A 107 4.37 11.15 -1.13
C TYR A 107 3.72 12.50 -1.45
N GLU A 108 3.03 12.60 -2.58
CA GLU A 108 2.26 13.78 -2.98
C GLU A 108 1.22 14.15 -1.90
N ASN A 109 0.38 13.19 -1.48
CA ASN A 109 -0.68 13.43 -0.51
C ASN A 109 -0.14 13.86 0.87
N TYR A 110 1.02 13.36 1.28
CA TYR A 110 1.67 13.78 2.53
C TYR A 110 2.12 15.25 2.48
N HIS A 111 2.67 15.70 1.35
CA HIS A 111 3.20 17.05 1.19
C HIS A 111 2.14 18.09 0.80
N ASP A 112 1.05 17.67 0.15
CA ASP A 112 -0.05 18.57 -0.23
C ASP A 112 -1.02 18.84 0.94
N LYS A 113 -1.03 17.99 1.97
CA LYS A 113 -1.86 18.14 3.18
C LYS A 113 -1.10 18.72 4.39
N GLY A 114 0.19 19.00 4.25
CA GLY A 114 1.11 19.52 5.29
C GLY A 114 1.22 21.04 5.37
#